data_AF-A0A241RQU2-F1
#
_entry.id   AF-A0A241RQU2-F1
#
_cell.length_a   1.000
_cell.length_b   1.000
_cell.length_c   1.000
_cell.angle_alpha   90.00
_cell.angle_beta   90.00
_cell.angle_gamma   90.00
#
_symmetry.space_group_name_H-M   'P 1'
#
loop_
_entity.id
_entity.type
_entity.pdbx_description
1 polymer ?
#
loop_
_entity_poly.entity_id
_entity_poly.type
_entity_poly.pdbx_seq_one_letter_code
_entity_poly.pdbx_strand_id
1 'polypeptide(L)'
;MNFAPSEWFGFNRRVKHDMTFTKTINGETSTKKVYARFNVWALLFTWFYALFSVRCRTPFIALKTAVPFLGMVLLNMVVQLFFTEQIALSINLLGDIWYGFMFETWFRNQLIANGYQEVAQQ
;
A
#
# COMPACT_ATOMS: atom_id res chain seq x y z
N MET A 1 0.11 14.25 -1.76
CA MET A 1 0.61 12.98 -1.19
C MET A 1 0.83 13.18 0.31
N ASN A 2 0.38 12.26 1.17
CA ASN A 2 0.44 12.39 2.64
C ASN A 2 1.18 11.18 3.24
N PHE A 3 2.05 11.39 4.24
CA PHE A 3 2.84 10.35 4.90
C PHE A 3 2.68 10.34 6.43
N ALA A 4 1.58 10.89 6.95
CA ALA A 4 1.30 10.85 8.37
C ALA A 4 1.33 9.40 8.91
N PRO A 5 1.71 9.16 10.17
CA PRO A 5 1.69 7.82 10.75
C PRO A 5 0.34 7.10 10.62
N SER A 6 -0.76 7.87 10.65
CA SER A 6 -2.11 7.35 10.42
C SER A 6 -2.37 6.81 9.01
N GLU A 7 -1.60 7.26 8.01
CA GLU A 7 -1.62 6.69 6.66
C GLU A 7 -0.92 5.32 6.62
N TRP A 8 0.10 5.12 7.46
CA TRP A 8 0.91 3.90 7.46
C TRP A 8 0.27 2.83 8.34
N PHE A 9 -0.24 3.23 9.52
CA PHE A 9 -0.76 2.32 10.55
C PHE A 9 -2.26 2.49 10.81
N GLY A 10 -3.00 3.12 9.89
CA GLY A 10 -4.44 3.35 10.01
C GLY A 10 -5.30 2.10 9.83
N PHE A 11 -5.06 1.03 10.60
CA PHE A 11 -5.77 -0.25 10.50
C PHE A 11 -7.31 -0.09 10.56
N ASN A 12 -7.79 0.81 11.44
CA ASN A 12 -9.22 1.09 11.60
C ASN A 12 -9.85 1.77 10.36
N ARG A 13 -9.03 2.41 9.53
CA ARG A 13 -9.41 3.11 8.29
C ARG A 13 -9.03 2.32 7.04
N ARG A 14 -8.72 1.03 7.17
CA ARG A 14 -8.44 0.16 6.03
C ARG A 14 -9.64 0.06 5.10
N VAL A 15 -9.37 -0.27 3.85
CA VAL A 15 -10.40 -0.69 2.89
C VAL A 15 -11.14 -1.89 3.45
N LYS A 16 -12.48 -1.78 3.55
CA LYS A 16 -13.37 -2.82 4.12
C LYS A 16 -14.30 -3.47 3.11
N HIS A 17 -14.49 -2.84 1.94
CA HIS A 17 -15.24 -3.40 0.82
C HIS A 17 -14.52 -3.08 -0.49
N ASP A 18 -14.79 -3.86 -1.52
CA ASP A 18 -14.22 -3.65 -2.85
C ASP A 18 -14.76 -2.34 -3.43
N MET A 19 -13.87 -1.53 -3.99
CA MET A 19 -14.20 -0.21 -4.52
C MET A 19 -13.72 -0.09 -5.96
N THR A 20 -14.48 0.64 -6.77
CA THR A 20 -14.07 0.99 -8.13
C THR A 20 -13.87 2.49 -8.22
N PHE A 21 -12.72 2.89 -8.71
CA PHE A 21 -12.31 4.27 -8.87
C PHE A 21 -12.18 4.60 -10.35
N THR A 22 -12.70 5.75 -10.78
CA THR A 22 -12.60 6.21 -12.16
C THR A 22 -12.01 7.62 -12.24
N LYS A 23 -11.34 7.91 -13.36
CA LYS A 23 -10.86 9.24 -13.71
C LYS A 23 -10.82 9.39 -15.23
N THR A 24 -11.33 10.49 -15.76
CA THR A 24 -11.18 10.83 -17.18
C THR A 24 -9.80 11.44 -17.42
N ILE A 25 -9.03 10.84 -18.33
CA ILE A 25 -7.69 11.29 -18.73
C ILE A 25 -7.69 11.35 -20.25
N ASN A 26 -7.50 12.53 -20.83
CA ASN A 26 -7.50 12.74 -22.29
C ASN A 26 -8.75 12.20 -23.01
N GLY A 27 -9.93 12.30 -22.37
CA GLY A 27 -11.20 11.80 -22.92
C GLY A 27 -11.45 10.30 -22.68
N GLU A 28 -10.47 9.54 -22.19
CA GLU A 28 -10.64 8.13 -21.84
C GLU A 28 -10.90 7.93 -20.34
N THR A 29 -11.81 7.02 -19.99
CA THR A 29 -12.09 6.68 -18.60
C THR A 29 -11.10 5.64 -18.10
N SER A 30 -10.20 6.04 -17.21
CA SER A 30 -9.29 5.16 -16.48
C SER A 30 -10.00 4.56 -15.28
N THR A 31 -10.13 3.23 -15.25
CA THR A 31 -10.78 2.50 -14.14
C THR A 31 -9.76 1.72 -13.31
N LYS A 32 -9.86 1.82 -11.98
CA LYS A 32 -8.98 1.17 -11.01
C LYS A 32 -9.84 0.48 -9.95
N LYS A 33 -9.56 -0.81 -9.71
CA LYS A 33 -10.23 -1.57 -8.65
C LYS A 33 -9.33 -1.63 -7.42
N VAL A 34 -9.90 -1.37 -6.25
CA VAL A 34 -9.28 -1.55 -4.93
C VAL A 34 -10.01 -2.71 -4.25
N TYR A 35 -9.26 -3.68 -3.71
CA TYR A 35 -9.85 -4.86 -3.10
C TYR A 35 -9.76 -4.79 -1.57
N ALA A 36 -10.81 -5.20 -0.87
CA ALA A 36 -10.85 -5.29 0.59
C ALA A 36 -10.25 -6.60 1.12
N ARG A 37 -9.11 -7.01 0.57
CA ARG A 37 -8.46 -8.27 0.94
C ARG A 37 -6.96 -8.08 1.13
N PHE A 38 -6.37 -9.06 1.80
CA PHE A 38 -4.92 -9.17 1.91
C PHE A 38 -4.29 -9.25 0.52
N ASN A 39 -3.27 -8.42 0.26
CA ASN A 39 -2.57 -8.41 -1.01
C ASN A 39 -1.30 -9.26 -0.93
N VAL A 40 -1.40 -10.52 -1.37
CA VAL A 40 -0.28 -11.49 -1.38
C VAL A 40 0.89 -11.00 -2.24
N TRP A 41 0.61 -10.32 -3.36
CA TRP A 41 1.66 -9.78 -4.22
C TRP A 41 2.44 -8.66 -3.55
N ALA A 42 1.75 -7.82 -2.77
CA ALA A 42 2.40 -6.80 -1.96
C ALA A 42 3.22 -7.40 -0.80
N LEU A 43 2.80 -8.53 -0.22
CA LEU A 43 3.62 -9.26 0.75
C LEU A 43 4.91 -9.79 0.10
N LEU A 44 4.81 -10.45 -1.05
CA LEU A 44 5.97 -11.11 -1.68
C LEU A 44 6.93 -10.12 -2.36
N PHE A 45 6.40 -9.03 -2.92
CA PHE A 45 7.16 -8.10 -3.78
C PHE A 45 7.11 -6.66 -3.30
N THR A 46 6.60 -6.40 -2.09
CA THR A 46 6.59 -5.08 -1.45
C THR A 46 6.18 -3.93 -2.38
N TRP A 47 7.01 -2.92 -2.56
CA TRP A 47 6.74 -1.76 -3.41
C TRP A 47 7.02 -2.04 -4.90
N PHE A 48 7.80 -3.08 -5.22
CA PHE A 48 8.01 -3.52 -6.60
C PHE A 48 6.68 -3.96 -7.25
N TYR A 49 5.77 -4.56 -6.47
CA TYR A 49 4.42 -4.85 -6.97
C TYR A 49 3.71 -3.59 -7.49
N ALA A 50 3.78 -2.48 -6.75
CA ALA A 50 3.20 -1.21 -7.18
C ALA A 50 3.88 -0.64 -8.44
N LEU A 51 5.20 -0.83 -8.55
CA LEU A 51 6.00 -0.33 -9.67
C LEU A 51 5.69 -1.07 -10.98
N PHE A 52 5.61 -2.40 -10.93
CA PHE A 52 5.48 -3.23 -12.13
C PHE A 52 4.03 -3.58 -12.50
N SER A 53 3.09 -3.51 -11.55
CA SER A 53 1.70 -3.87 -11.81
C SER A 53 0.99 -2.83 -12.66
N VAL A 54 0.48 -3.25 -13.83
CA VAL A 54 -0.38 -2.41 -14.70
C VAL A 54 -1.59 -1.87 -13.94
N ARG A 55 -2.17 -2.66 -13.03
CA ARG A 55 -3.27 -2.24 -12.15
C ARG A 55 -2.87 -0.99 -11.36
N CYS A 56 -1.69 -1.00 -10.76
CA CYS A 56 -1.26 0.05 -9.86
C CYS A 56 -0.76 1.30 -10.59
N ARG A 57 -0.51 1.26 -11.91
CA ARG A 57 -0.03 2.42 -12.69
C ARG A 57 -0.88 3.68 -12.44
N THR A 58 -0.37 4.54 -11.58
CA THR A 58 -0.90 5.85 -11.22
C THR A 58 0.26 6.68 -10.66
N PRO A 59 0.29 8.01 -10.84
CA PRO A 59 1.40 8.83 -10.37
C PRO A 59 1.70 8.62 -8.88
N PHE A 60 3.00 8.52 -8.57
CA PHE A 60 3.56 8.43 -7.21
C PHE A 60 3.18 7.23 -6.36
N ILE A 61 2.48 6.22 -6.89
CA ILE A 61 2.13 5.02 -6.10
C ILE A 61 3.37 4.27 -5.59
N ALA A 62 4.39 4.09 -6.44
CA ALA A 62 5.59 3.39 -6.07
C ALA A 62 6.29 4.09 -4.90
N LEU A 63 6.34 5.43 -4.92
CA LEU A 63 6.87 6.23 -3.82
C LEU A 63 6.00 6.13 -2.55
N LYS A 64 4.68 6.22 -2.70
CA LYS A 64 3.72 6.06 -1.59
C LYS A 64 3.90 4.74 -0.86
N THR A 65 4.24 3.67 -1.57
CA THR A 65 4.43 2.33 -0.99
C THR A 65 5.88 2.04 -0.59
N ALA A 66 6.87 2.63 -1.26
CA ALA A 66 8.28 2.48 -0.93
C ALA A 66 8.67 3.13 0.41
N VAL A 67 8.06 4.27 0.75
CA VAL A 67 8.36 4.98 2.00
C VAL A 67 8.06 4.11 3.25
N PRO A 68 6.86 3.49 3.38
CA PRO A 68 6.59 2.49 4.43
C PRO A 68 7.62 1.35 4.48
N PHE A 69 8.04 0.84 3.32
CA PHE A 69 9.06 -0.22 3.24
C PHE A 69 10.42 0.24 3.78
N LEU A 70 10.89 1.43 3.40
CA LEU A 70 12.13 2.01 3.93
C LEU A 70 12.06 2.23 5.45
N GLY A 71 10.90 2.63 5.97
CA GLY A 71 10.66 2.71 7.41
C GLY A 71 10.83 1.35 8.10
N MET A 72 10.35 0.27 7.48
CA MET A 72 10.52 -1.09 8.00
C MET A 72 11.97 -1.57 7.94
N VAL A 73 12.71 -1.25 6.87
CA VAL A 73 14.15 -1.55 6.77
C VAL A 73 14.92 -0.89 7.90
N LEU A 74 14.64 0.40 8.16
CA LEU A 74 15.26 1.13 9.28
C LEU A 74 14.89 0.52 10.63
N LEU A 75 13.62 0.18 10.85
CA LEU A 75 13.18 -0.50 12.07
C LEU A 75 13.93 -1.83 12.26
N ASN A 76 14.08 -2.61 11.18
CA ASN A 76 14.77 -3.90 11.25
C ASN A 76 16.25 -3.73 11.57
N MET A 77 16.93 -2.76 10.96
CA MET A 77 18.32 -2.41 11.28
C MET A 77 18.48 -2.09 12.78
N VAL A 78 17.57 -1.29 13.34
CA VAL A 78 17.59 -0.95 14.77
C VAL A 78 17.37 -2.19 15.63
N VAL A 79 16.39 -3.03 15.30
CA VAL A 79 16.07 -4.25 16.05
C VAL A 79 17.24 -5.22 16.08
N GLN A 80 17.96 -5.39 14.96
CA GLN A 80 19.13 -6.28 14.89
C GLN A 80 20.27 -5.87 15.82
N LEU A 81 20.35 -4.59 16.23
CA LEU A 81 21.37 -4.13 17.19
C LEU A 81 21.11 -4.59 18.63
N PHE A 82 19.86 -4.90 18.97
CA PHE A 82 19.43 -5.15 20.35
C PHE A 82 18.87 -6.56 20.58
N PHE A 83 18.44 -7.24 19.52
CA PHE A 83 17.73 -8.51 19.61
C PHE A 83 18.41 -9.63 18.82
N THR A 84 18.10 -10.87 19.18
CA THR A 84 18.58 -12.05 18.46
C THR A 84 17.98 -12.15 17.06
N GLU A 85 18.65 -12.90 16.17
CA GLU A 85 18.21 -13.10 14.79
C GLU A 85 16.78 -13.62 14.69
N GLN A 86 16.36 -14.50 15.60
CA GLN A 86 14.99 -15.05 15.62
C GLN A 86 13.92 -13.97 15.85
N ILE A 87 14.20 -13.00 16.72
CA ILE A 87 13.31 -11.87 16.97
C ILE A 87 13.29 -10.93 15.77
N ALA A 88 14.47 -10.65 15.17
CA ALA A 88 14.58 -9.81 13.98
C ALA A 88 13.83 -10.41 12.77
N LEU A 89 13.92 -11.73 12.58
CA LEU A 89 13.18 -12.46 11.55
C LEU A 89 11.66 -12.38 11.78
N SER A 90 11.23 -12.54 13.03
CA SER A 90 9.81 -12.44 13.39
C SER A 90 9.25 -11.04 13.09
N ILE A 91 10.02 -9.99 13.39
CA ILE A 91 9.62 -8.60 13.11
C ILE A 91 9.57 -8.33 11.60
N ASN A 92 10.52 -8.87 10.81
CA ASN A 92 10.46 -8.77 9.35
C ASN A 92 9.18 -9.40 8.80
N LEU A 93 8.85 -10.63 9.22
CA LEU A 93 7.65 -11.32 8.77
C LEU A 93 6.37 -10.54 9.14
N LEU A 94 6.29 -10.01 10.36
CA LEU A 94 5.16 -9.16 10.77
C LEU A 94 5.08 -7.88 9.92
N GLY A 95 6.23 -7.31 9.54
CA GLY A 95 6.34 -6.20 8.61
C GLY A 95 5.75 -6.51 7.23
N ASP A 96 6.10 -7.65 6.66
CA ASP A 96 5.60 -8.08 5.35
C ASP A 96 4.09 -8.34 5.38
N ILE A 97 3.60 -8.96 6.45
CA ILE A 97 2.17 -9.17 6.70
C ILE A 97 1.46 -7.81 6.82
N TRP A 98 1.99 -6.88 7.61
CA TRP A 98 1.45 -5.53 7.72
C TRP A 98 1.38 -4.83 6.35
N TYR A 99 2.45 -4.93 5.56
CA TYR A 99 2.54 -4.33 4.24
C TYR A 99 1.46 -4.88 3.30
N GLY A 100 1.28 -6.21 3.26
CA GLY A 100 0.23 -6.86 2.47
C GLY A 100 -1.20 -6.45 2.88
N PHE A 101 -1.42 -6.17 4.17
CA PHE A 101 -2.71 -5.67 4.68
C PHE A 101 -2.98 -4.20 4.35
N MET A 102 -1.95 -3.36 4.38
CA MET A 102 -2.11 -1.92 4.18
C MET A 102 -2.04 -1.48 2.73
N PHE A 103 -1.45 -2.29 1.84
CA PHE A 103 -1.23 -1.94 0.44
C PHE A 103 -2.48 -1.37 -0.26
N GLU A 104 -3.62 -2.04 -0.16
CA GLU A 104 -4.88 -1.61 -0.81
C GLU A 104 -5.37 -0.26 -0.26
N THR A 105 -5.09 0.01 1.02
CA THR A 105 -5.42 1.30 1.66
C THR A 105 -4.52 2.42 1.14
N TRP A 106 -3.22 2.16 0.99
CA TRP A 106 -2.31 3.12 0.39
C TRP A 106 -2.64 3.38 -1.08
N PHE A 107 -3.02 2.33 -1.82
CA PHE A 107 -3.45 2.45 -3.20
C PHE A 107 -4.71 3.31 -3.30
N ARG A 108 -5.75 3.03 -2.49
CA ARG A 108 -6.95 3.89 -2.40
C ARG A 108 -6.60 5.34 -2.11
N ASN A 109 -5.81 5.60 -1.08
CA ASN A 109 -5.48 6.96 -0.67
C ASN A 109 -4.71 7.69 -1.77
N GLN A 110 -3.86 6.98 -2.53
CA GLN A 110 -3.15 7.56 -3.67
C GLN A 110 -4.09 7.82 -4.86
N LEU A 111 -5.06 6.94 -5.13
CA LEU A 111 -6.08 7.18 -6.15
C LEU A 111 -6.89 8.44 -5.84
N ILE A 112 -7.36 8.58 -4.60
CA ILE A 112 -8.07 9.78 -4.14
C ILE A 112 -7.19 11.02 -4.30
N ALA A 113 -5.92 10.95 -3.86
CA ALA A 113 -4.98 12.07 -4.00
C ALA A 113 -4.69 12.43 -5.47
N ASN A 114 -4.77 11.45 -6.37
CA ASN A 114 -4.61 11.65 -7.81
C ASN A 114 -5.92 12.09 -8.50
N GLY A 115 -7.01 12.34 -7.75
CA GLY A 115 -8.28 12.83 -8.26
C GLY A 115 -9.17 11.76 -8.90
N TYR A 116 -8.95 10.48 -8.59
CA TYR A 116 -9.92 9.44 -8.94
C TYR A 116 -11.13 9.54 -8.01
N GLN A 117 -12.32 9.29 -8.56
CA GLN A 117 -13.58 9.29 -7.82
C GLN A 117 -14.08 7.86 -7.64
N GLU A 118 -14.60 7.56 -6.46
CA GLU A 118 -15.24 6.29 -6.17
C GLU A 118 -16.60 6.24 -6.89
N VAL A 119 -16.82 5.20 -7.68
CA VAL A 119 -18.11 4.95 -8.32
C VAL A 119 -18.91 4.08 -7.38
N ALA A 120 -20.09 4.55 -6.98
CA ALA A 120 -21.03 3.73 -6.21
C ALA A 120 -21.31 2.43 -6.97
N GLN A 121 -21.11 1.29 -6.32
CA GLN A 121 -21.58 0.01 -6.85
C GLN A 121 -23.11 0.07 -6.87
N GLN A 122 -23.69 0.08 -8.07
CA GLN A 122 -25.12 -0.17 -8.27
C GLN A 122 -25.45 -1.62 -7.95
#